data_AF-A0A699ZQW5-F1
#
_entry.id   AF-A0A699ZQW5-F1
#
_cell.length_a   1.000
_cell.length_b   1.000
_cell.length_c   1.000
_cell.angle_alpha   90.00
_cell.angle_beta   90.00
_cell.angle_gamma   90.00
#
_symmetry.space_group_name_H-M   'P 1'
#
loop_
_entity.id
_entity.type
_entity.pdbx_description
1 polymer ?
#
loop_
_entity_poly.entity_id
_entity_poly.type
_entity_poly.pdbx_seq_one_letter_code
_entity_poly.pdbx_strand_id
1 'polypeptide(L)'
;MTAIPAKEVTTRQVAAVGFSFYSDEEVRKLSVKRIIQPVIFDNLRNPVPGGLYDPALGPLDNNGRCATCGLGGTACPGHFGHVELPVPAYNPMIF
;
A
#
# COMPACT_ATOMS: atom_id res chain seq x y z
N MET A 1 -19.66 -32.46 15.89
CA MET A 1 -19.52 -32.75 14.45
C MET A 1 -18.65 -31.66 13.85
N THR A 2 -17.34 -31.83 13.92
CA THR A 2 -16.37 -30.84 13.46
C THR A 2 -16.20 -31.02 11.96
N ALA A 3 -16.66 -30.05 11.16
CA ALA A 3 -16.49 -30.08 9.72
C ALA A 3 -15.00 -30.07 9.38
N ILE A 4 -14.56 -31.06 8.59
CA ILE A 4 -13.22 -31.08 8.00
C ILE A 4 -13.17 -29.91 7.02
N PRO A 5 -12.28 -28.91 7.20
CA PRO A 5 -12.17 -27.82 6.25
C PRO A 5 -11.76 -28.39 4.88
N ALA A 6 -12.48 -27.98 3.83
CA ALA A 6 -12.24 -28.42 2.47
C ALA A 6 -10.76 -28.22 2.11
N LYS A 7 -10.11 -29.27 1.60
CA LYS A 7 -8.72 -29.26 1.17
C LYS A 7 -8.51 -28.12 0.17
N GLU A 8 -7.76 -27.09 0.55
CA GLU A 8 -7.44 -25.96 -0.29
C GLU A 8 -6.59 -26.46 -1.49
N VAL A 9 -7.23 -26.57 -2.66
CA VAL A 9 -6.56 -27.02 -3.88
C VAL A 9 -5.87 -25.81 -4.51
N THR A 10 -4.54 -25.78 -4.46
CA THR A 10 -3.74 -24.74 -5.10
C THR A 10 -3.97 -24.76 -6.61
N THR A 11 -4.65 -23.74 -7.14
CA THR A 11 -5.00 -23.66 -8.57
C THR A 11 -3.88 -23.10 -9.44
N ARG A 12 -2.96 -22.31 -8.85
CA ARG A 12 -1.80 -21.72 -9.53
C ARG A 12 -0.63 -21.58 -8.56
N GLN A 13 0.59 -21.72 -9.08
CA GLN A 13 1.85 -21.55 -8.34
C GLN A 13 2.75 -20.56 -9.08
N VAL A 14 3.59 -19.85 -8.33
CA VAL A 14 4.60 -18.93 -8.90
C VAL A 14 5.64 -19.76 -9.65
N ALA A 15 5.77 -19.54 -10.96
CA ALA A 15 6.71 -20.29 -11.80
C ALA A 15 8.11 -19.67 -11.85
N ALA A 16 8.19 -18.33 -11.79
CA ALA A 16 9.43 -17.57 -11.83
C ALA A 16 9.23 -16.18 -11.21
N VAL A 17 10.33 -15.50 -10.89
CA VAL A 17 10.35 -14.12 -10.39
C VAL A 17 11.26 -13.30 -11.28
N GLY A 18 10.76 -12.16 -11.76
CA GLY A 18 11.54 -11.19 -12.52
C GLY A 18 11.94 -10.00 -11.64
N PHE A 19 13.15 -9.49 -11.84
CA PHE A 19 13.67 -8.33 -11.14
C PHE A 19 13.94 -7.21 -12.14
N SER A 20 13.49 -6.01 -11.80
CA SER A 20 13.72 -4.78 -12.57
C SER A 20 13.61 -3.57 -11.65
N PHE A 21 13.96 -2.40 -12.18
CA PHE A 21 13.66 -1.12 -11.53
C PHE A 21 12.32 -0.59 -12.01
N TYR A 22 11.62 0.15 -11.16
CA TYR A 22 10.45 0.92 -11.57
C TYR A 22 10.88 2.21 -12.25
N SER A 23 10.19 2.56 -13.33
CA SER A 23 10.17 3.91 -13.89
C SER A 23 9.23 4.82 -13.09
N ASP A 24 9.44 6.13 -13.16
CA ASP A 24 8.57 7.12 -12.51
C ASP A 24 7.10 6.97 -12.94
N GLU A 25 6.86 6.64 -14.20
CA GLU A 25 5.52 6.42 -14.74
C GLU A 25 4.85 5.17 -14.14
N GLU A 26 5.60 4.08 -13.94
CA GLU A 26 5.08 2.88 -13.27
C GLU A 26 4.77 3.15 -11.80
N VAL A 27 5.62 3.88 -11.09
CA VAL A 27 5.37 4.29 -9.70
C VAL A 27 4.08 5.11 -9.61
N ARG A 28 3.88 6.09 -10.51
CA ARG A 28 2.65 6.90 -10.53
C ARG A 28 1.41 6.07 -10.86
N LYS A 29 1.50 5.10 -11.78
CA LYS A 29 0.38 4.20 -12.14
C LYS A 29 0.01 3.23 -11.03
N LEU A 30 0.99 2.71 -10.30
CA LEU A 30 0.76 1.83 -9.16
C LEU A 30 0.23 2.60 -7.95
N SER A 31 0.50 3.89 -7.89
CA SER A 31 0.14 4.70 -6.75
C SER A 31 -1.33 5.10 -6.73
N VAL A 32 -1.97 4.88 -5.58
CA VAL A 32 -3.36 5.32 -5.34
C VAL A 32 -3.44 6.75 -4.79
N LYS A 33 -2.33 7.27 -4.26
CA LYS A 33 -2.28 8.57 -3.60
C LYS A 33 -0.87 9.18 -3.63
N ARG A 34 -0.80 10.46 -3.98
CA ARG A 34 0.40 11.29 -3.75
C ARG A 34 0.42 11.79 -2.31
N ILE A 35 1.55 11.59 -1.62
CA ILE A 35 1.77 12.12 -0.27
C ILE A 35 2.34 13.53 -0.39
N ILE A 36 1.64 14.49 0.21
CA ILE A 36 1.98 15.92 0.12
C ILE A 36 2.18 16.54 1.50
N GLN A 37 1.61 15.94 2.55
CA GLN A 37 1.62 16.51 3.87
C GLN A 37 2.65 15.81 4.76
N PRO A 38 3.62 16.55 5.34
CA PRO A 38 4.56 15.98 6.31
C PRO A 38 3.92 15.72 7.67
N VAL A 39 2.83 16.42 7.99
CA VAL A 39 2.06 16.24 9.22
C VAL A 39 1.23 14.97 9.13
N ILE A 40 1.40 14.09 10.12
CA ILE A 40 0.85 12.74 10.12
C ILE A 40 -0.58 12.72 10.71
N PHE A 41 -0.77 13.41 11.83
CA PHE A 41 -2.05 13.48 12.55
C PHE A 41 -2.40 14.93 12.88
N ASP A 42 -3.70 15.23 12.91
CA ASP A 42 -4.20 16.52 13.40
C ASP A 42 -4.21 16.57 14.95
N ASN A 43 -4.66 17.70 15.50
CA ASN A 43 -4.75 17.91 16.95
C ASN A 43 -5.74 16.94 17.64
N LEU A 44 -6.65 16.33 16.88
CA LEU A 44 -7.63 15.35 17.35
C LEU A 44 -7.15 13.91 17.15
N ARG A 45 -5.90 13.72 16.69
CA ARG A 45 -5.27 12.43 16.33
C ARG A 45 -5.90 11.71 15.14
N ASN A 46 -6.62 12.42 14.28
CA ASN A 46 -7.06 11.85 13.01
C ASN A 46 -5.94 11.92 11.96
N PRO A 47 -5.81 10.93 11.08
CA PRO A 47 -4.89 11.01 9.95
C PRO A 47 -5.20 12.21 9.06
N VAL A 48 -4.15 12.98 8.71
CA VAL A 48 -4.33 14.13 7.82
C VAL A 48 -4.52 13.65 6.37
N PRO A 49 -5.49 14.18 5.61
CA PRO A 49 -5.63 13.87 4.18
C PRO A 49 -4.35 14.17 3.40
N GLY A 50 -3.91 13.23 2.57
CA GLY A 50 -2.65 13.36 1.82
C GLY A 50 -1.38 13.24 2.68
N GLY A 51 -1.52 12.84 3.95
CA GLY A 51 -0.43 12.44 4.83
C GLY A 51 -0.14 10.93 4.76
N LEU A 52 0.76 10.48 5.62
CA LEU A 52 1.28 9.11 5.60
C LEU A 52 0.23 8.03 5.95
N TYR A 53 -0.73 8.34 6.83
CA TYR A 53 -1.80 7.41 7.23
C TYR A 53 -3.13 7.70 6.52
N ASP A 54 -3.08 8.24 5.29
CA ASP A 54 -4.28 8.45 4.49
C ASP A 54 -5.02 7.11 4.29
N PRO A 55 -6.34 7.03 4.58
CA PRO A 55 -7.13 5.80 4.47
C PRO A 55 -7.11 5.13 3.09
N ALA A 56 -6.72 5.86 2.02
CA ALA A 56 -6.53 5.28 0.69
C ALA A 56 -5.39 4.25 0.65
N LEU A 57 -4.36 4.40 1.49
CA LEU A 57 -3.22 3.48 1.54
C LEU A 57 -3.51 2.21 2.33
N GLY A 58 -4.52 2.26 3.21
CA GLY A 58 -4.90 1.17 4.08
C GLY A 58 -5.50 1.69 5.39
N PRO A 59 -6.15 0.83 6.17
CA PRO A 59 -6.67 1.20 7.48
C PRO A 59 -5.54 1.26 8.52
N LEU A 60 -5.63 2.21 9.45
CA LEU A 60 -4.65 2.36 10.55
C LEU A 60 -4.82 1.30 11.64
N ASP A 61 -6.05 0.83 11.85
CA ASP A 61 -6.40 -0.16 12.86
C ASP A 61 -7.31 -1.24 12.26
N ASN A 62 -7.60 -2.28 13.05
CA ASN A 62 -8.43 -3.40 12.62
C ASN A 62 -9.90 -3.01 12.41
N ASN A 63 -10.34 -1.89 12.97
CA ASN A 63 -11.72 -1.40 12.89
C ASN A 63 -11.94 -0.50 11.66
N GLY A 64 -10.87 0.08 11.12
CA GLY A 64 -10.86 0.88 9.93
C GLY A 64 -11.11 0.08 8.66
N ARG A 65 -11.54 0.79 7.61
CA ARG A 65 -11.69 0.25 6.26
C ARG A 65 -10.80 1.03 5.31
N CYS A 66 -10.15 0.32 4.40
CA CYS A 66 -9.41 0.96 3.33
C CYS A 66 -10.36 1.70 2.38
N ALA A 67 -10.05 2.96 2.06
CA ALA A 67 -10.84 3.72 1.09
C ALA A 67 -10.67 3.24 -0.36
N THR A 68 -9.61 2.48 -0.65
CA THR A 68 -9.32 1.95 -2.00
C THR A 68 -10.00 0.59 -2.25
N CYS A 69 -9.75 -0.41 -1.42
CA CYS A 69 -10.32 -1.75 -1.61
C CYS A 69 -11.55 -2.06 -0.74
N GLY A 70 -11.88 -1.21 0.24
CA GLY A 70 -13.02 -1.42 1.15
C GLY A 70 -12.80 -2.50 2.21
N LEU A 71 -11.67 -3.22 2.18
CA LEU A 71 -11.35 -4.28 3.14
C LEU A 71 -10.89 -3.71 4.49
N GLY A 72 -11.09 -4.48 5.55
CA GLY A 72 -10.61 -4.16 6.90
C GLY A 72 -9.12 -4.49 7.10
N GLY A 73 -8.57 -4.14 8.26
CA GLY A 73 -7.12 -4.21 8.54
C GLY A 73 -6.47 -5.58 8.35
N THR A 74 -7.17 -6.67 8.63
CA THR A 74 -6.62 -8.02 8.49
C THR A 74 -6.64 -8.56 7.06
N ALA A 75 -7.49 -8.01 6.19
CA ALA A 75 -7.70 -8.49 4.82
C ALA A 75 -7.13 -7.54 3.76
N CYS A 76 -6.85 -6.29 4.14
CA CYS A 76 -6.24 -5.31 3.24
C CYS A 76 -4.75 -5.62 3.04
N PRO A 77 -4.26 -5.78 1.79
CA PRO A 77 -2.83 -5.98 1.54
C PRO A 77 -2.01 -4.68 1.66
N GLY A 78 -2.67 -3.53 1.78
CA GLY A 78 -2.08 -2.21 1.63
C GLY A 78 -1.98 -1.77 0.17
N HIS A 79 -1.93 -0.45 -0.04
CA HIS A 79 -1.84 0.16 -1.36
C HIS A 79 -0.69 1.15 -1.42
N PHE A 80 0.02 1.16 -2.56
CA PHE A 80 1.18 2.02 -2.74
C PHE A 80 0.78 3.49 -2.85
N GLY A 81 1.48 4.34 -2.11
CA GLY A 81 1.54 5.78 -2.34
C GLY A 81 2.81 6.15 -3.11
N HIS A 82 2.91 7.41 -3.51
CA HIS A 82 4.18 7.97 -4.00
C HIS A 82 4.44 9.36 -3.42
N VAL A 83 5.72 9.70 -3.31
CA VAL A 83 6.20 11.05 -3.02
C VAL A 83 6.89 11.55 -4.28
N GLU A 84 6.42 12.67 -4.80
CA GLU A 84 7.07 13.32 -5.94
C GLU A 84 8.31 14.06 -5.45
N LEU A 85 9.50 13.63 -5.89
CA LEU A 85 10.74 14.31 -5.55
C LEU A 85 10.88 15.60 -6.39
N PRO A 86 11.33 16.72 -5.80
CA PRO A 86 11.47 17.97 -6.54
C PRO A 86 12.62 17.94 -7.56
N VAL A 87 13.59 17.04 -7.36
CA VAL A 87 14.75 16.84 -8.22
C VAL A 87 15.08 15.34 -8.32
N PRO A 88 15.70 14.88 -9.43
CA PRO A 88 16.23 13.53 -9.50
C PRO A 88 17.25 13.27 -8.39
N ALA A 89 17.16 12.10 -7.76
CA ALA A 89 18.08 11.66 -6.71
C ALA A 89 18.72 10.33 -7.11
N TYR A 90 20.02 10.18 -6.87
CA TYR A 90 20.71 8.91 -7.07
C TYR A 90 20.28 7.90 -6.02
N ASN A 91 19.97 6.67 -6.45
CA ASN A 91 19.69 5.58 -5.54
C ASN A 91 21.01 5.04 -4.94
N PRO A 92 21.18 5.05 -3.60
CA PRO A 92 22.39 4.59 -2.90
C PRO A 92 22.92 3.20 -3.25
N MET A 93 22.07 2.32 -3.74
CA MET A 93 22.42 0.92 -3.98
C MET A 93 22.89 0.64 -5.40
N ILE A 94 22.90 1.63 -6.29
CA ILE A 94 23.24 1.47 -7.72
C ILE A 94 24.37 2.38 -8.19
N PHE A 95 25.14 2.98 -7.26
CA PHE A 95 26.36 3.73 -7.56
C PHE A 95 27.57 3.21 -6.81
#